data_AF-A0A176F3L8-F1
#
_entry.id   AF-A0A176F3L8-F1
#
_cell.length_a   1.000
_cell.length_b   1.000
_cell.length_c   1.000
_cell.angle_alpha   90.00
_cell.angle_beta   90.00
_cell.angle_gamma   90.00
#
_symmetry.space_group_name_H-M   'P 1'
#
loop_
_entity.id
_entity.type
_entity.pdbx_description
1 polymer ?
#
loop_
_entity_poly.entity_id
_entity_poly.type
_entity_poly.pdbx_seq_one_letter_code
_entity_poly.pdbx_strand_id
1 'polypeptide(L)'
;GSKEKLMEAAMRRVMSTLRRCVIDRLQQATTPEERLYAVVCANFDDRLFTARICSFWVQFWANAPYAQNLSRLHRINRLRVQSHVRTELRTLVSPDLREPLRESIQAYMDGIWVEVAQNPRPTDPARARDTARQVVATLLDGARR
;
A
#
# COMPACT_ATOMS: atom_id res chain seq x y z
N GLY A 1 -12.99 14.75 -19.08
CA GLY A 1 -12.44 14.57 -20.45
C GLY A 1 -11.99 13.13 -20.72
N SER A 2 -11.57 12.81 -21.94
CA SER A 2 -11.08 11.46 -22.33
C SER A 2 -9.84 11.01 -21.53
N LYS A 3 -8.93 11.93 -21.22
CA LYS A 3 -7.73 11.68 -20.39
C LYS A 3 -8.08 11.22 -18.96
N GLU A 4 -9.04 11.86 -18.32
CA GLU A 4 -9.49 11.47 -16.97
C GLU A 4 -10.14 10.08 -16.98
N LYS A 5 -10.96 9.79 -17.99
CA LYS A 5 -11.57 8.45 -18.15
C LYS A 5 -10.50 7.37 -18.35
N LEU A 6 -9.47 7.66 -19.13
CA LEU A 6 -8.34 6.74 -19.33
C LEU A 6 -7.55 6.52 -18.03
N MET A 7 -7.23 7.60 -17.30
CA MET A 7 -6.56 7.50 -16.01
C MET A 7 -7.41 6.74 -14.98
N GLU A 8 -8.73 6.98 -14.97
CA GLU A 8 -9.66 6.24 -14.12
C GLU A 8 -9.63 4.73 -14.44
N ALA A 9 -9.73 4.36 -15.71
CA ALA A 9 -9.70 2.96 -16.14
C ALA A 9 -8.36 2.28 -15.80
N ALA A 10 -7.24 2.96 -16.06
CA ALA A 10 -5.91 2.48 -15.71
C ALA A 10 -5.75 2.32 -14.19
N MET A 11 -6.22 3.28 -13.41
CA MET A 11 -6.16 3.23 -11.95
C MET A 11 -7.01 2.08 -11.38
N ARG A 12 -8.22 1.85 -11.92
CA ARG A 12 -9.05 0.69 -11.56
C ARG A 12 -8.33 -0.63 -11.85
N ARG A 13 -7.58 -0.72 -12.95
CA ARG A 13 -6.78 -1.91 -13.28
C ARG A 13 -5.66 -2.12 -12.26
N VAL A 14 -4.92 -1.07 -11.87
CA VAL A 14 -3.86 -1.18 -10.86
C VAL A 14 -4.44 -1.56 -9.49
N MET A 15 -5.52 -0.91 -9.05
CA MET A 15 -6.23 -1.26 -7.79
C MET A 15 -6.77 -2.71 -7.80
N SER A 16 -7.25 -3.18 -8.95
CA SER A 16 -7.68 -4.58 -9.12
C SER A 16 -6.50 -5.56 -8.98
N THR A 17 -5.34 -5.21 -9.53
CA THR A 17 -4.10 -5.97 -9.34
C THR A 17 -3.67 -5.98 -7.88
N LEU A 18 -3.65 -4.83 -7.21
CA LEU A 18 -3.36 -4.76 -5.76
C LEU A 18 -4.28 -5.65 -4.94
N ARG A 19 -5.58 -5.63 -5.22
CA ARG A 19 -6.54 -6.52 -4.54
C ARG A 19 -6.19 -7.99 -4.72
N ARG A 20 -5.83 -8.43 -5.93
CA ARG A 20 -5.40 -9.83 -6.18
C ARG A 20 -4.13 -10.15 -5.40
N CYS A 21 -3.12 -9.28 -5.45
CA CYS A 21 -1.87 -9.47 -4.71
C CYS A 21 -2.09 -9.64 -3.20
N VAL A 22 -3.00 -8.84 -2.62
CA VAL A 22 -3.38 -8.96 -1.21
C VAL A 22 -4.06 -10.31 -0.94
N ILE A 23 -5.02 -10.72 -1.77
CA ILE A 23 -5.73 -12.01 -1.59
C ILE A 23 -4.75 -13.18 -1.71
N ASP A 24 -3.92 -13.21 -2.75
CA ASP A 24 -2.94 -14.28 -3.00
C ASP A 24 -2.02 -14.47 -1.77
N ARG A 25 -1.58 -13.37 -1.14
CA ARG A 25 -0.70 -13.40 0.03
C ARG A 25 -1.44 -13.76 1.31
N LEU A 26 -2.66 -13.26 1.50
CA LEU A 26 -3.48 -13.57 2.67
C LEU A 26 -3.86 -15.05 2.74
N GLN A 27 -4.00 -15.73 1.60
CA GLN A 27 -4.25 -17.17 1.55
C GLN A 27 -3.10 -18.01 2.14
N GLN A 28 -1.89 -17.45 2.17
CA GLN A 28 -0.70 -18.12 2.70
C GLN A 28 -0.37 -17.71 4.15
N ALA A 29 -1.09 -16.72 4.69
CA ALA A 29 -0.82 -16.16 6.01
C ALA A 29 -1.68 -16.82 7.08
N THR A 30 -1.05 -17.31 8.15
CA THR A 30 -1.69 -18.08 9.22
C THR A 30 -1.78 -17.32 10.54
N THR A 31 -0.89 -16.34 10.76
CA THR A 31 -0.90 -15.50 11.97
C THR A 31 -1.32 -14.05 11.66
N PRO A 32 -1.82 -13.27 12.64
CA PRO A 32 -2.14 -11.86 12.41
C PRO A 32 -0.93 -11.04 11.94
N GLU A 33 0.27 -11.40 12.39
CA GLU A 33 1.51 -10.76 11.96
C GLU A 33 1.82 -11.07 10.49
N GLU A 34 1.74 -12.33 10.07
CA GLU A 34 1.88 -12.74 8.67
C GLU A 34 0.84 -12.07 7.78
N ARG A 35 -0.39 -11.90 8.27
CA ARG A 35 -1.48 -11.24 7.54
C ARG A 35 -1.22 -9.74 7.38
N LEU A 36 -0.67 -9.08 8.40
CA LEU A 36 -0.21 -7.69 8.28
C LEU A 36 0.91 -7.59 7.22
N TYR A 37 1.90 -8.48 7.27
CA TYR A 37 2.95 -8.54 6.25
C TYR A 37 2.38 -8.81 4.86
N ALA A 38 1.39 -9.66 4.72
CA ALA A 38 0.74 -9.96 3.44
C ALA A 38 0.12 -8.70 2.81
N VAL A 39 -0.56 -7.88 3.61
CA VAL A 39 -1.17 -6.61 3.16
C VAL A 39 -0.10 -5.61 2.74
N VAL A 40 0.95 -5.44 3.56
CA VAL A 40 2.02 -4.47 3.27
C VAL A 40 2.84 -4.92 2.05
N CYS A 41 3.29 -6.17 2.03
CA CYS A 41 4.12 -6.73 0.95
C CYS A 41 3.40 -6.79 -0.40
N ALA A 42 2.06 -6.86 -0.41
CA ALA A 42 1.29 -6.79 -1.65
C ALA A 42 1.48 -5.47 -2.41
N ASN A 43 1.79 -4.37 -1.73
CA ASN A 43 2.09 -3.08 -2.37
C ASN A 43 3.44 -3.09 -3.11
N PHE A 44 4.29 -4.07 -2.81
CA PHE A 44 5.60 -4.26 -3.42
C PHE A 44 5.64 -5.50 -4.31
N ASP A 45 4.49 -5.97 -4.80
CA ASP A 45 4.40 -7.13 -5.70
C ASP A 45 4.99 -6.82 -7.09
N ASP A 46 5.59 -7.79 -7.75
CA ASP A 46 6.28 -7.59 -9.04
C ASP A 46 5.33 -7.08 -10.13
N ARG A 47 4.03 -7.40 -10.00
CA ARG A 47 2.96 -6.93 -10.90
C ARG A 47 2.63 -5.44 -10.73
N LEU A 48 3.10 -4.81 -9.65
CA LEU A 48 2.76 -3.45 -9.23
C LEU A 48 3.98 -2.55 -9.08
N PHE A 49 5.03 -3.04 -8.42
CA PHE A 49 6.16 -2.23 -7.99
C PHE A 49 7.19 -2.06 -9.11
N THR A 50 6.79 -1.26 -10.08
CA THR A 50 7.59 -0.88 -11.25
C THR A 50 7.65 0.64 -11.33
N ALA A 51 8.76 1.19 -11.83
CA ALA A 51 8.91 2.65 -11.99
C ALA A 51 7.73 3.28 -12.75
N ARG A 52 7.23 2.60 -13.79
CA ARG A 52 6.07 3.04 -14.58
C ARG A 52 4.78 3.13 -13.75
N ILE A 53 4.46 2.11 -12.96
CA ILE A 53 3.23 2.09 -12.16
C ILE A 53 3.35 3.07 -10.99
N CYS A 54 4.51 3.16 -10.32
CA CYS A 54 4.75 4.14 -9.26
C CYS A 54 4.59 5.57 -9.78
N SER A 55 5.18 5.90 -10.93
CA SER A 55 5.00 7.22 -11.58
C SER A 55 3.54 7.49 -11.90
N PHE A 56 2.82 6.52 -12.47
CA PHE A 56 1.39 6.65 -12.76
C PHE A 56 0.56 6.88 -11.49
N TRP A 57 0.91 6.23 -10.38
CA TRP A 57 0.22 6.38 -9.10
C TRP A 57 0.43 7.76 -8.47
N VAL A 58 1.65 8.31 -8.56
CA VAL A 58 1.94 9.69 -8.13
C VAL A 58 1.21 10.71 -8.99
N GLN A 59 1.15 10.51 -10.31
CA GLN A 59 0.34 11.35 -11.19
C GLN A 59 -1.14 11.29 -10.81
N PHE A 60 -1.66 10.11 -10.48
CA PHE A 60 -3.03 9.97 -9.99
C PHE A 60 -3.23 10.72 -8.66
N TRP A 61 -2.31 10.63 -7.70
CA TRP A 61 -2.39 11.41 -6.46
C TRP A 61 -2.42 12.92 -6.72
N ALA A 62 -1.61 13.41 -7.66
CA ALA A 62 -1.61 14.83 -8.02
C ALA A 62 -2.93 15.29 -8.66
N ASN A 63 -3.64 14.41 -9.38
CA ASN A 63 -4.88 14.76 -10.06
C ASN A 63 -6.15 14.47 -9.23
N ALA A 64 -6.09 13.51 -8.29
CA ALA A 64 -7.27 13.06 -7.54
C ALA A 64 -8.02 14.16 -6.78
N PRO A 65 -7.36 15.15 -6.13
CA PRO A 65 -8.06 16.23 -5.44
C PRO A 65 -8.94 17.09 -6.36
N TYR A 66 -8.61 17.17 -7.65
CA TYR A 66 -9.24 18.08 -8.60
C TYR A 66 -10.33 17.43 -9.46
N ALA A 67 -10.51 16.10 -9.35
CA ALA A 67 -11.50 15.37 -10.14
C ALA A 67 -12.31 14.40 -9.26
N GLN A 68 -13.63 14.61 -9.19
CA GLN A 68 -14.53 13.90 -8.28
C GLN A 68 -14.45 12.36 -8.40
N ASN A 69 -14.40 11.84 -9.63
CA ASN A 69 -14.30 10.40 -9.87
C ASN A 69 -12.98 9.80 -9.35
N LEU A 70 -11.88 10.52 -9.53
CA LEU A 70 -10.55 10.10 -9.09
C LEU A 70 -10.43 10.20 -7.57
N SER A 71 -10.93 11.29 -6.97
CA SER A 71 -11.04 11.45 -5.51
C SER A 71 -11.79 10.28 -4.87
N ARG A 72 -12.94 9.90 -5.47
CA ARG A 72 -13.73 8.76 -5.00
C ARG A 72 -12.94 7.44 -5.07
N LEU A 73 -12.23 7.20 -6.17
CA LEU A 73 -11.37 6.02 -6.30
C LEU A 73 -10.25 6.01 -5.27
N HIS A 74 -9.57 7.15 -5.09
CA HIS A 74 -8.49 7.30 -4.12
C HIS A 74 -8.98 6.99 -2.70
N ARG A 75 -10.13 7.56 -2.31
CA ARG A 75 -10.77 7.32 -1.02
C ARG A 75 -11.10 5.83 -0.82
N ILE A 76 -11.70 5.18 -1.81
CA ILE A 76 -12.04 3.75 -1.72
C ILE A 76 -10.77 2.91 -1.49
N ASN A 77 -9.69 3.19 -2.23
CA ASN A 77 -8.44 2.45 -2.08
C ASN A 77 -7.81 2.67 -0.70
N ARG A 78 -7.71 3.93 -0.25
CA ARG A 78 -7.18 4.24 1.09
C ARG A 78 -7.96 3.54 2.19
N LEU A 79 -9.29 3.61 2.16
CA LEU A 79 -10.13 2.97 3.17
C LEU A 79 -9.95 1.44 3.21
N ARG A 80 -9.75 0.79 2.05
CA ARG A 80 -9.49 -0.66 1.99
C ARG A 80 -8.16 -1.03 2.64
N VAL A 81 -7.07 -0.35 2.25
CA VAL A 81 -5.74 -0.60 2.82
C VAL A 81 -5.75 -0.34 4.33
N GLN A 82 -6.33 0.79 4.75
CA GLN A 82 -6.48 1.14 6.17
C GLN A 82 -7.28 0.08 6.95
N SER A 83 -8.39 -0.40 6.39
CA SER A 83 -9.22 -1.42 7.05
C SER A 83 -8.49 -2.75 7.23
N HIS A 84 -7.73 -3.18 6.21
CA HIS A 84 -6.91 -4.39 6.32
C HIS A 84 -5.85 -4.24 7.42
N VAL A 85 -5.05 -3.17 7.38
CA VAL A 85 -4.00 -2.93 8.40
C VAL A 85 -4.59 -2.81 9.79
N ARG A 86 -5.68 -2.06 9.96
CA ARG A 86 -6.35 -1.89 11.26
C ARG A 86 -6.86 -3.22 11.81
N THR A 87 -7.43 -4.07 10.96
CA THR A 87 -7.94 -5.40 11.36
C THR A 87 -6.84 -6.23 12.00
N GLU A 88 -5.67 -6.31 11.36
CA GLU A 88 -4.57 -7.12 11.88
C GLU A 88 -3.96 -6.49 13.15
N LEU A 89 -3.76 -5.16 13.16
CA LEU A 89 -3.22 -4.44 14.33
C LEU A 89 -4.08 -4.59 15.60
N ARG A 90 -5.39 -4.85 15.49
CA ARG A 90 -6.27 -5.04 16.66
C ARG A 90 -5.80 -6.15 17.59
N THR A 91 -5.15 -7.17 17.03
CA THR A 91 -4.66 -8.34 17.77
C THR A 91 -3.18 -8.25 18.13
N LEU A 92 -2.45 -7.27 17.58
CA LEU A 92 -1.00 -7.15 17.70
C LEU A 92 -0.56 -6.07 18.70
N VAL A 93 -1.37 -5.02 18.90
CA VAL A 93 -1.03 -3.86 19.74
C VAL A 93 -2.21 -3.30 20.53
N SER A 94 -1.90 -2.53 21.57
CA SER A 94 -2.88 -1.83 22.42
C SER A 94 -3.70 -0.81 21.62
N PRO A 95 -4.95 -0.52 22.02
CA PRO A 95 -5.86 0.38 21.27
C PRO A 95 -5.30 1.76 20.95
N ASP A 96 -4.54 2.35 21.88
CA ASP A 96 -3.92 3.67 21.78
C ASP A 96 -2.82 3.74 20.71
N LEU A 97 -2.14 2.62 20.42
CA LEU A 97 -1.07 2.53 19.44
C LEU A 97 -1.53 2.16 18.02
N ARG A 98 -2.77 1.67 17.86
CA ARG A 98 -3.27 1.16 16.56
C ARG A 98 -3.24 2.19 15.44
N GLU A 99 -3.75 3.39 15.70
CA GLU A 99 -3.87 4.41 14.66
C GLU A 99 -2.52 5.06 14.32
N PRO A 100 -1.66 5.42 15.30
CA PRO A 100 -0.28 5.83 15.02
C PRO A 100 0.49 4.80 14.18
N LEU A 101 0.46 3.51 14.54
CA LEU A 101 1.15 2.48 13.76
C LEU A 101 0.57 2.33 12.36
N ARG A 102 -0.76 2.36 12.20
CA ARG A 102 -1.40 2.33 10.88
C ARG A 102 -0.92 3.47 10.01
N GLU A 103 -0.79 4.67 10.57
CA GLU A 103 -0.33 5.86 9.86
C GLU A 103 1.14 5.77 9.49
N SER A 104 2.01 5.32 10.41
CA SER A 104 3.42 5.11 10.13
C SER A 104 3.65 4.07 9.02
N ILE A 105 2.92 2.95 9.06
CA ILE A 105 3.01 1.91 8.02
C ILE A 105 2.55 2.46 6.66
N GLN A 106 1.44 3.21 6.63
CA GLN A 106 0.94 3.84 5.40
C GLN A 106 1.94 4.86 4.85
N ALA A 107 2.48 5.74 5.70
CA ALA A 107 3.44 6.77 5.31
C ALA A 107 4.73 6.15 4.75
N TYR A 108 5.21 5.06 5.37
CA TYR A 108 6.35 4.30 4.85
C TYR A 108 6.06 3.77 3.44
N MET A 109 4.92 3.09 3.22
CA MET A 109 4.56 2.55 1.91
C MET A 109 4.47 3.66 0.85
N ASP A 110 3.78 4.75 1.16
CA ASP A 110 3.61 5.87 0.24
C ASP A 110 4.97 6.53 -0.08
N GLY A 111 5.85 6.69 0.92
CA GLY A 111 7.19 7.24 0.75
C GLY A 111 8.05 6.44 -0.23
N ILE A 112 8.03 5.11 -0.15
CA ILE A 112 8.78 4.25 -1.09
C ILE A 112 8.23 4.39 -2.52
N TRP A 113 6.91 4.49 -2.69
CA TRP A 113 6.30 4.70 -4.00
C TRP A 113 6.67 6.05 -4.60
N VAL A 114 6.70 7.10 -3.78
CA VAL A 114 7.14 8.45 -4.18
C VAL A 114 8.62 8.45 -4.57
N GLU A 115 9.49 7.83 -3.77
CA GLU A 115 10.94 7.76 -4.04
C GLU A 115 11.23 7.12 -5.40
N VAL A 116 10.59 5.98 -5.70
CA VAL A 116 10.74 5.31 -6.99
C VAL A 116 10.22 6.16 -8.15
N ALA A 117 9.13 6.90 -7.95
CA ALA A 117 8.58 7.77 -8.98
C ALA A 117 9.47 8.99 -9.28
N GLN A 118 10.19 9.51 -8.28
CA GLN A 118 11.12 10.64 -8.44
C GLN A 118 12.47 10.21 -9.02
N ASN A 119 12.95 9.03 -8.63
CA ASN A 119 14.26 8.50 -9.01
C ASN A 119 14.10 7.15 -9.73
N PRO A 120 13.68 7.14 -11.01
CA PRO A 120 13.35 5.91 -11.73
C PRO A 120 14.61 5.09 -12.05
N ARG A 121 15.04 4.32 -11.06
CA ARG A 121 16.03 3.24 -11.17
C ARG A 121 15.29 1.90 -11.31
N PRO A 122 15.96 0.83 -11.78
CA PRO A 122 15.39 -0.51 -11.72
C PRO A 122 14.86 -0.79 -10.30
N THR A 123 13.60 -1.18 -10.19
CA THR A 123 13.01 -1.55 -8.90
C THR A 123 13.52 -2.93 -8.49
N ASP A 124 13.65 -3.15 -7.18
CA ASP A 124 13.89 -4.47 -6.60
C ASP A 124 12.71 -4.81 -5.68
N PRO A 125 11.64 -5.41 -6.23
CA PRO A 125 10.46 -5.77 -5.45
C PRO A 125 10.73 -6.74 -4.31
N ALA A 126 11.70 -7.66 -4.48
CA ALA A 126 12.04 -8.63 -3.44
C ALA A 126 12.65 -7.92 -2.23
N ARG A 127 13.68 -7.09 -2.48
CA ARG A 127 14.29 -6.26 -1.43
C ARG A 127 13.29 -5.29 -0.80
N ALA A 128 12.40 -4.69 -1.58
CA ALA A 128 11.38 -3.80 -1.05
C ALA A 128 10.42 -4.52 -0.08
N ARG A 129 9.99 -5.75 -0.41
CA ARG A 129 9.18 -6.59 0.48
C ARG A 129 9.91 -6.95 1.77
N ASP A 130 11.17 -7.35 1.67
CA ASP A 130 11.97 -7.72 2.85
C ASP A 130 12.23 -6.51 3.76
N THR A 131 12.53 -5.36 3.17
CA THR A 131 12.69 -4.10 3.91
C THR A 131 11.36 -3.70 4.58
N ALA A 132 10.24 -3.83 3.87
CA ALA A 132 8.93 -3.52 4.43
C ALA A 132 8.58 -4.41 5.63
N ARG A 133 8.90 -5.72 5.56
CA ARG A 133 8.75 -6.63 6.70
C ARG A 133 9.59 -6.18 7.89
N GLN A 134 10.87 -5.88 7.67
CA GLN A 134 11.78 -5.43 8.73
C GLN A 134 11.30 -4.14 9.41
N VAL A 135 10.83 -3.16 8.62
CA VAL A 135 10.28 -1.91 9.15
C VAL A 135 9.03 -2.17 9.98
N VAL A 136 8.09 -2.98 9.49
CA VAL A 136 6.87 -3.32 10.24
C VAL A 136 7.21 -4.09 11.52
N ALA A 137 8.13 -5.05 11.47
CA ALA A 137 8.58 -5.79 12.64
C ALA A 137 9.18 -4.84 13.71
N THR A 138 10.03 -3.91 13.29
CA THR A 138 10.64 -2.91 14.18
C THR A 138 9.58 -2.03 14.84
N LEU A 139 8.56 -1.59 14.09
CA LEU A 139 7.44 -0.80 14.63
C LEU A 139 6.61 -1.60 15.64
N LEU A 140 6.34 -2.88 15.36
CA LEU A 140 5.61 -3.77 16.27
C LEU A 140 6.40 -4.01 17.57
N ASP A 141 7.70 -4.27 17.48
CA ASP A 141 8.56 -4.49 18.64
C ASP A 141 8.73 -3.21 19.48
N GLY A 142 8.73 -2.05 18.84
CA GLY A 142 8.67 -0.76 19.53
C GLY A 142 7.36 -0.55 20.30
N ALA A 143 6.24 -1.03 19.75
CA ALA A 143 4.91 -0.89 20.34
C ALA A 143 4.56 -1.92 21.43
N ARG A 144 5.33 -3.01 21.52
CA ARG A 144 5.16 -4.08 22.53
C ARG A 144 5.99 -3.85 23.80
N ARG A 145 6.93 -2.91 23.77
CA ARG A 145 7.76 -2.49 24.92
C ARG A 145 7.02 -1.48 25.77
#